data_AF-A0AA47MP68-F1
#
_entry.id   AF-A0AA47MP68-F1
#
_cell.length_a   1.000
_cell.length_b   1.000
_cell.length_c   1.000
_cell.angle_alpha   90.00
_cell.angle_beta   90.00
_cell.angle_gamma   90.00
#
_symmetry.space_group_name_H-M   'P 1'
#
loop_
_entity.id
_entity.type
_entity.pdbx_description
1 polymer ?
#
loop_
_entity_poly.entity_id
_entity_poly.type
_entity_poly.pdbx_seq_one_letter_code
_entity_poly.pdbx_strand_id
1 'polypeptide(L)'
;MGFLSANKIRFEECDIAANEDNRKWMRENVPDESRPATGNPLPPQIFNDSKYCGNYEAFFDAREDNAVYAFLGLTAPPGSKHAPQQQQQQQASYALPPPPPLFSHPSGTLVPPICRLRDCREEAEALAKKEQQ
;
A
#
# COMPACT_ATOMS: atom_id res chain seq x y z
N MET A 1 7.90 -21.95 -2.46
CA MET A 1 8.61 -20.67 -2.71
C MET A 1 8.97 -20.40 -4.18
N GLY A 2 8.32 -21.05 -5.16
CA GLY A 2 8.70 -20.91 -6.58
C GLY A 2 8.61 -19.49 -7.15
N PHE A 3 7.71 -18.64 -6.62
CA PHE A 3 7.60 -17.25 -7.07
C PHE A 3 8.86 -16.42 -6.77
N LEU A 4 9.38 -16.50 -5.54
CA LEU A 4 10.58 -15.74 -5.13
C LEU A 4 11.79 -16.17 -5.95
N SER A 5 11.96 -17.48 -6.13
CA SER A 5 13.02 -18.05 -6.96
C SER A 5 12.89 -17.63 -8.44
N ALA A 6 11.67 -17.68 -9.01
CA ALA A 6 11.43 -17.30 -10.41
C ALA A 6 11.72 -15.81 -10.68
N ASN A 7 11.45 -14.95 -9.71
CA ASN A 7 11.71 -13.52 -9.78
C ASN A 7 13.14 -13.14 -9.36
N LYS A 8 14.01 -14.12 -9.07
CA LYS A 8 15.39 -13.90 -8.59
C LYS A 8 15.46 -13.03 -7.32
N ILE A 9 14.42 -13.09 -6.51
CA ILE A 9 14.38 -12.44 -5.20
C ILE A 9 15.18 -13.31 -4.24
N ARG A 10 16.18 -12.73 -3.57
CA ARG A 10 16.93 -13.43 -2.52
C ARG A 10 16.05 -13.54 -1.29
N PHE A 11 15.91 -14.75 -0.75
CA PHE A 11 15.18 -15.02 0.48
C PHE A 11 15.89 -16.14 1.24
N GLU A 12 15.63 -16.20 2.54
CA GLU A 12 16.09 -17.25 3.43
C GLU A 12 14.87 -18.01 3.97
N GLU A 13 14.95 -19.34 3.99
CA GLU A 13 13.91 -20.16 4.60
C GLU A 13 14.25 -20.38 6.08
N CYS A 14 13.61 -19.59 6.94
CA CYS A 14 13.70 -19.78 8.39
C CYS A 14 12.75 -20.90 8.83
N ASP A 15 13.23 -22.14 8.89
CA ASP A 15 12.42 -23.27 9.37
C ASP A 15 12.06 -23.07 10.85
N ILE A 16 10.77 -23.07 11.17
CA ILE A 16 10.23 -22.95 12.53
C ILE A 16 9.87 -24.30 13.16
N ALA A 17 9.86 -25.37 12.36
CA ALA A 17 9.55 -26.71 12.84
C ALA A 17 10.78 -27.32 13.51
N ALA A 18 11.96 -27.18 12.91
CA ALA A 18 13.21 -27.69 13.46
C ALA A 18 13.97 -26.69 14.35
N ASN A 19 13.75 -25.37 14.19
CA ASN A 19 14.44 -24.34 14.96
C ASN A 19 13.47 -23.58 15.88
N GLU A 20 13.68 -23.72 17.20
CA GLU A 20 12.84 -23.09 18.21
C GLU A 20 13.03 -21.58 18.30
N ASP A 21 14.24 -21.07 18.03
CA ASP A 21 14.53 -19.64 18.04
C ASP A 21 13.77 -18.93 16.92
N ASN A 22 13.77 -19.51 15.71
CA ASN A 22 12.97 -19.01 14.59
C ASN A 22 11.47 -19.03 14.93
N ARG A 23 11.00 -20.11 15.57
CA ARG A 23 9.60 -20.24 16.00
C ARG A 23 9.22 -19.17 17.02
N LYS A 24 10.07 -18.91 18.00
CA LYS A 24 9.87 -17.88 19.02
C LYS A 24 9.91 -16.49 18.39
N TRP A 25 10.92 -16.21 17.59
CA TRP A 25 11.10 -14.93 16.90
C TRP A 25 9.91 -14.61 16.00
N MET A 26 9.42 -15.57 15.19
CA MET A 26 8.24 -15.39 14.35
C MET A 26 7.02 -15.00 15.20
N ARG A 27 6.76 -15.70 16.31
CA ARG A 27 5.60 -15.40 17.17
C ARG A 27 5.69 -14.05 17.87
N GLU A 28 6.90 -13.56 18.16
CA GLU A 28 7.14 -12.27 18.82
C GLU A 28 7.11 -11.10 17.84
N ASN A 29 7.49 -11.30 16.58
CA ASN A 29 7.56 -10.25 15.57
C ASN A 29 6.32 -10.16 14.68
N VAL A 30 5.41 -11.15 14.70
CA VAL A 30 4.09 -10.99 14.08
C VAL A 30 3.27 -9.98 14.90
N PRO A 31 2.77 -8.89 14.29
CA PRO A 31 1.98 -7.88 14.99
C PRO A 31 0.63 -8.44 15.44
N ASP A 32 0.14 -7.96 16.59
CA ASP A 32 -1.07 -8.50 17.23
C ASP A 32 -2.32 -8.44 16.35
N GLU A 33 -2.43 -7.41 15.48
CA GLU A 33 -3.53 -7.28 14.51
C GLU A 33 -3.56 -8.41 13.46
N SER A 34 -2.40 -9.01 13.17
CA SER A 34 -2.25 -10.10 12.21
C SER A 34 -2.23 -11.47 12.87
N ARG A 35 -2.34 -11.53 14.20
CA ARG A 35 -2.41 -12.80 14.93
C ARG A 35 -3.83 -13.37 14.81
N PRO A 36 -3.96 -14.70 14.68
CA PRO A 36 -5.27 -15.32 14.66
C PRO A 36 -6.00 -15.10 15.99
N ALA A 37 -7.33 -14.99 15.94
CA ALA A 37 -8.16 -14.80 17.14
C ALA A 37 -8.00 -15.92 18.19
N THR A 38 -7.52 -17.09 17.77
CA THR A 38 -7.19 -18.18 18.68
C THR A 38 -5.93 -18.89 18.21
N GLY A 39 -4.95 -19.02 19.09
CA GLY A 39 -3.72 -19.77 18.86
C GLY A 39 -2.54 -18.94 18.37
N ASN A 40 -1.56 -19.62 17.79
CA ASN A 40 -0.29 -19.02 17.36
C ASN A 40 -0.33 -18.72 15.87
N PRO A 41 0.39 -17.68 15.39
CA PRO A 41 0.56 -17.45 13.96
C PRO A 41 1.17 -18.69 13.29
N LEU A 42 0.54 -19.14 12.20
CA LEU A 42 0.94 -20.32 11.45
C LEU A 42 1.82 -19.92 10.27
N PRO A 43 2.85 -20.72 9.92
CA PRO A 43 3.64 -20.48 8.72
C PRO A 43 2.77 -20.67 7.46
N PRO A 44 3.08 -20.01 6.32
CA PRO A 44 4.19 -19.08 6.11
C PRO A 44 3.90 -17.67 6.66
N GLN A 45 4.93 -17.06 7.24
CA GLN A 45 4.94 -15.65 7.69
C GLN A 45 6.12 -14.97 7.01
N ILE A 46 5.86 -13.89 6.27
CA ILE A 46 6.86 -13.24 5.43
C ILE A 46 7.33 -11.97 6.12
N PHE A 47 8.64 -11.87 6.24
CA PHE A 47 9.33 -10.71 6.78
C PHE A 47 10.34 -10.22 5.76
N ASN A 48 10.46 -8.91 5.64
CA ASN A 48 11.62 -8.27 5.02
C ASN A 48 12.51 -7.79 6.16
N ASP A 49 13.59 -8.52 6.40
CA ASP A 49 14.48 -8.36 7.56
C ASP A 49 13.68 -8.38 8.88
N SER A 50 13.48 -7.22 9.52
CA SER A 50 12.71 -7.09 10.76
C SER A 50 11.28 -6.56 10.56
N LYS A 51 10.88 -6.26 9.32
CA LYS A 51 9.54 -5.75 9.01
C LYS A 51 8.62 -6.88 8.61
N TYR A 52 7.52 -7.02 9.33
CA TYR A 52 6.45 -7.93 8.95
C TYR A 52 5.77 -7.46 7.67
N CYS A 53 5.79 -8.29 6.63
CA CYS A 53 5.12 -8.02 5.36
C CYS A 53 3.69 -8.57 5.37
N GLY A 54 3.51 -9.79 5.87
CA GLY A 54 2.20 -10.42 5.94
C GLY A 54 2.25 -11.94 6.03
N ASN A 55 1.07 -12.53 6.12
CA ASN A 55 0.85 -13.97 6.16
C ASN A 55 0.67 -14.53 4.72
N TYR A 56 0.28 -15.80 4.63
CA TYR A 56 -0.02 -16.44 3.34
C TYR A 56 -1.11 -15.72 2.53
N GLU A 57 -2.22 -15.33 3.17
CA GLU A 57 -3.35 -14.68 2.48
C GLU A 57 -2.92 -13.34 1.90
N ALA A 58 -2.25 -12.50 2.67
CA ALA A 58 -1.76 -11.21 2.19
C ALA A 58 -0.76 -11.35 1.03
N PHE A 59 0.08 -12.39 1.04
CA PHE A 59 0.97 -12.68 -0.09
C PHE A 59 0.21 -13.19 -1.32
N PHE A 60 -0.84 -13.98 -1.11
CA PHE A 60 -1.71 -14.46 -2.18
C PHE A 60 -2.43 -13.30 -2.85
N ASP A 61 -3.04 -12.40 -2.08
CA ASP A 61 -3.70 -11.19 -2.58
C ASP A 61 -2.71 -10.31 -3.35
N ALA A 62 -1.52 -10.05 -2.76
CA ALA A 62 -0.47 -9.28 -3.44
C ALA A 62 0.01 -9.94 -4.74
N ARG A 63 -0.08 -11.27 -4.86
CA ARG A 63 0.26 -11.98 -6.09
C ARG A 63 -0.83 -11.84 -7.14
N GLU A 64 -2.10 -11.93 -6.76
CA GLU A 64 -3.21 -11.70 -7.68
C GLU A 64 -3.22 -10.25 -8.20
N ASP A 65 -2.91 -9.30 -7.33
CA ASP A 65 -2.78 -7.87 -7.65
C ASP A 65 -1.45 -7.51 -8.32
N ASN A 66 -0.55 -8.48 -8.56
CA ASN A 66 0.81 -8.28 -9.08
C ASN A 66 1.62 -7.21 -8.30
N ALA A 67 1.28 -7.01 -7.03
CA ALA A 67 1.89 -6.09 -6.09
C ALA A 67 2.89 -6.77 -5.13
N VAL A 68 3.34 -7.99 -5.43
CA VAL A 68 4.24 -8.77 -4.56
C VAL A 68 5.51 -8.00 -4.20
N TYR A 69 6.11 -7.26 -5.14
CA TYR A 69 7.29 -6.44 -4.84
C TYR A 69 7.00 -5.39 -3.77
N ALA A 70 5.86 -4.68 -3.88
CA ALA A 70 5.44 -3.70 -2.89
C ALA A 70 5.11 -4.36 -1.54
N PHE A 71 4.44 -5.51 -1.55
CA PHE A 71 4.16 -6.33 -0.36
C PHE A 71 5.45 -6.73 0.38
N LEU A 72 6.45 -7.17 -0.37
CA LEU A 72 7.77 -7.50 0.16
C LEU A 72 8.58 -6.26 0.54
N GLY A 73 8.09 -5.03 0.33
CA GLY A 73 8.86 -3.81 0.57
C GLY A 73 10.06 -3.63 -0.37
N LEU A 74 10.04 -4.28 -1.53
CA LEU A 74 11.08 -4.23 -2.55
C LEU A 74 10.68 -3.27 -3.68
N THR A 75 11.66 -2.62 -4.29
CA THR A 75 11.44 -1.86 -5.52
C THR A 75 11.21 -2.82 -6.68
N ALA A 76 10.06 -2.72 -7.34
CA ALA A 76 9.76 -3.52 -8.52
C ALA A 76 10.76 -3.21 -9.65
N PRO A 77 11.33 -4.21 -10.33
CA PRO A 77 12.26 -3.97 -11.42
C PRO A 77 11.58 -3.28 -12.61
N PRO A 78 12.31 -2.41 -13.35
CA PRO A 78 11.76 -1.69 -14.49
C PRO A 78 11.23 -2.68 -15.53
N GLY A 79 9.93 -2.57 -15.87
CA GLY A 79 9.20 -3.51 -16.73
C GLY A 79 8.21 -4.43 -15.98
N SER A 80 8.20 -4.41 -14.65
CA SER A 80 7.15 -5.05 -13.85
C SER A 80 5.88 -4.21 -13.87
N LYS A 81 4.71 -4.84 -13.97
CA LYS A 81 3.42 -4.16 -14.25
C LYS A 81 2.88 -3.23 -13.14
N HIS A 82 3.58 -3.03 -12.01
CA HIS A 82 3.01 -2.29 -10.87
C HIS A 82 3.99 -1.29 -10.25
N ALA A 83 3.64 -0.01 -10.38
CA ALA A 83 4.14 1.10 -9.60
C ALA A 83 3.15 1.39 -8.45
N PRO A 84 3.58 1.51 -7.19
CA PRO A 84 2.69 2.00 -6.15
C PRO A 84 2.45 3.50 -6.35
N GLN A 85 1.23 3.87 -6.76
CA GLN A 85 0.71 5.21 -6.51
C GLN A 85 0.52 5.34 -4.99
N GLN A 86 1.20 6.30 -4.38
CA GLN A 86 1.15 6.63 -2.97
C GLN A 86 -0.31 6.87 -2.53
N GLN A 87 -0.95 5.92 -1.85
CA GLN A 87 -2.15 6.17 -1.06
C GLN A 87 -1.74 6.86 0.25
N GLN A 88 -1.56 8.18 0.19
CA GLN A 88 -1.37 8.99 1.38
C GLN A 88 -2.76 9.29 1.99
N GLN A 89 -3.06 8.57 3.07
CA GLN A 89 -4.03 8.89 4.13
C GLN A 89 -5.45 9.31 3.71
N GLN A 90 -6.37 8.36 3.78
CA GLN A 90 -7.80 8.65 3.97
C GLN A 90 -8.35 7.80 5.12
N GLN A 91 -7.92 8.15 6.35
CA GLN A 91 -8.68 7.84 7.56
C GLN A 91 -9.43 9.11 7.97
N ALA A 92 -10.71 9.19 7.63
CA ALA A 92 -11.67 10.06 8.30
C ALA A 92 -13.00 9.30 8.34
N SER A 93 -13.06 8.46 9.35
CA SER A 93 -14.20 7.67 9.75
C SER A 93 -15.27 8.56 10.42
N TYR A 94 -16.54 8.32 10.06
CA TYR A 94 -17.79 8.73 10.73
C TYR A 94 -18.11 10.24 10.89
N ALA A 95 -18.88 10.81 9.94
CA ALA A 95 -20.02 11.70 10.20
C ALA A 95 -20.65 12.19 8.87
N LEU A 96 -21.96 12.01 8.69
CA LEU A 96 -22.71 12.73 7.64
C LEU A 96 -22.65 14.23 7.95
N PRO A 97 -22.30 15.12 6.99
CA PRO A 97 -22.31 16.55 7.23
C PRO A 97 -23.76 17.07 7.39
N PRO A 98 -24.03 18.05 8.28
CA PRO A 98 -25.34 18.66 8.40
C PRO A 98 -25.72 19.44 7.14
N PRO A 99 -27.02 19.56 6.79
CA PRO A 99 -27.44 20.30 5.61
C PRO A 99 -27.13 21.81 5.77
N PRO A 100 -26.72 22.51 4.70
CA PRO A 100 -26.40 23.93 4.78
C PRO A 100 -27.67 24.79 4.98
N PRO A 101 -27.59 25.90 5.73
CA PRO A 101 -28.71 26.82 5.90
C PRO A 101 -28.98 27.61 4.61
N LEU A 102 -30.25 27.74 4.24
CA LEU A 102 -30.71 28.63 3.17
C LEU A 102 -30.64 30.08 3.65
N PHE A 103 -29.69 30.84 3.12
CA PHE A 103 -29.66 32.29 3.30
C PHE A 103 -29.98 32.99 1.98
N SER A 104 -31.11 33.72 2.00
CA SER A 104 -31.48 34.70 0.99
C SER A 104 -30.89 36.04 1.39
N HIS A 105 -30.02 36.63 0.58
CA HIS A 105 -29.59 38.02 0.77
C HIS A 105 -29.53 38.81 -0.54
N PRO A 106 -30.10 40.03 -0.55
CA PRO A 106 -29.95 41.01 -1.61
C PRO A 106 -28.75 41.93 -1.31
N SER A 107 -27.93 42.20 -2.33
CA SER A 107 -27.18 43.44 -2.58
C SER A 107 -25.86 43.12 -3.27
N GLY A 108 -25.65 43.74 -4.43
CA GLY A 108 -24.49 43.54 -5.27
C GLY A 108 -23.22 44.10 -4.62
N THR A 109 -22.22 43.24 -4.48
CA THR A 109 -20.81 43.63 -4.48
C THR A 109 -20.02 42.48 -5.11
N LEU A 110 -19.23 42.83 -6.12
CA LEU A 110 -18.52 41.94 -7.02
C LEU A 110 -17.21 41.51 -6.35
N VAL A 111 -17.12 40.24 -5.96
CA VAL A 111 -15.88 39.58 -5.50
C VAL A 111 -15.73 38.30 -6.32
N PRO A 112 -14.60 38.07 -7.02
CA PRO A 112 -14.43 36.90 -7.85
C PRO A 112 -14.30 35.62 -7.00
N PRO A 113 -15.10 34.57 -7.25
CA PRO A 113 -14.91 33.29 -6.59
C PRO A 113 -13.72 32.57 -7.24
N ILE A 114 -12.70 32.28 -6.44
CA ILE A 114 -11.96 31.01 -6.44
C ILE A 114 -11.91 30.32 -7.83
N CYS A 115 -10.92 30.68 -8.66
CA CYS A 115 -10.52 29.82 -9.77
C CYS A 115 -9.71 28.64 -9.20
N ARG A 116 -10.46 27.62 -8.79
CA ARG A 116 -10.02 26.28 -8.45
C ARG A 116 -9.17 25.67 -9.58
N LEU A 117 -8.03 25.08 -9.21
CA LEU A 117 -7.60 23.73 -9.60
C LEU A 117 -7.84 23.29 -11.07
N ARG A 118 -7.40 24.09 -12.05
CA ARG A 118 -7.36 23.62 -13.45
C ARG A 118 -6.08 23.92 -14.22
N ASP A 119 -5.02 24.37 -13.55
CA ASP A 119 -3.74 24.66 -14.22
C ASP A 119 -2.68 23.56 -14.04
N CYS A 120 -2.74 22.74 -12.98
CA CYS A 120 -1.74 21.68 -12.77
C CYS A 120 -1.89 20.43 -13.66
N ARG A 121 -2.90 20.37 -14.54
CA ARG A 121 -3.11 19.22 -15.44
C ARG A 121 -2.51 19.43 -16.83
N GLU A 122 -2.31 20.67 -17.27
CA GLU A 122 -1.76 20.97 -18.60
C GLU A 122 -0.22 20.94 -18.65
N GLU A 123 0.48 21.14 -17.53
CA GLU A 123 1.94 21.01 -17.49
C GLU A 123 2.43 19.55 -17.64
N ALA A 124 1.59 18.56 -17.35
CA ALA A 124 1.96 17.14 -17.44
C ALA A 124 1.97 16.59 -18.88
N GLU A 125 1.13 17.13 -19.78
CA GLU A 125 1.10 16.69 -21.20
C GLU A 125 2.23 17.30 -22.06
N ALA A 126 2.85 18.41 -21.61
CA ALA A 126 3.95 19.05 -22.32
C ALA A 126 5.28 18.29 -22.19
N LEU A 127 5.49 17.54 -21.09
CA LEU A 127 6.70 16.74 -20.87
C LEU A 127 6.70 15.43 -21.68
N ALA A 128 5.53 14.88 -22.01
CA ALA A 128 5.42 13.63 -22.78
C ALA A 128 5.81 13.78 -24.28
N LYS A 129 5.85 15.01 -24.82
CA LYS A 129 6.25 15.25 -26.22
C LYS A 129 7.74 15.56 -26.41
N LYS A 130 8.54 15.66 -25.34
CA LYS A 130 9.99 15.90 -25.43
C LYS A 130 10.85 14.63 -25.39
N GLU A 131 10.26 13.45 -25.18
CA GLU A 131 10.98 12.17 -25.11
C GLU A 131 10.83 11.30 -26.37
N GLN A 132 10.30 11.85 -27.47
CA GLN A 132 10.24 11.19 -28.79
C GLN A 132 10.95 11.98 -29.90
N GLN A 133 12.04 12.67 -29.58
CA GLN A 133 12.98 13.19 -30.58
C GLN A 133 14.41 12.80 -30.25
#